data_AF-A0A9P4DT77-F1
#
_entry.id   AF-A0A9P4DT77-F1
#
_cell.length_a   1.000
_cell.length_b   1.000
_cell.length_c   1.000
_cell.angle_alpha   90.00
_cell.angle_beta   90.00
_cell.angle_gamma   90.00
#
_symmetry.space_group_name_H-M   'P 1'
#
loop_
_entity.id
_entity.type
_entity.pdbx_description
1 polymer ?
#
loop_
_entity_poly.entity_id
_entity_poly.type
_entity_poly.pdbx_seq_one_letter_code
_entity_poly.pdbx_strand_id
1 'polypeptide(L)'
;MFKYSKDGISVLTILDTRRAKKSGQFPVKVQVVYRRKQKYYSTGKEVSKEDWARLLKVKSRFLAEIRSDIESSFSTIKQQVNELITKGEFSIETLSVRLGRQMNDMTLRSAFRLKMKELEAYEQANTYLNYQSALKSLEDFGGSTIPLENITIDWLKRCEKFWISEGKSYSSISIYFRALKCVLNRAVHDGIIKESSFPFGKNKYEIPEGCGRKLALTLSEIKKVMSYQCETKDIEEFRDLWVFSYLCNGINFMDLLFLQYSNIMDGEICFVRSKTSRTTKHNKEIHAIITPEMWNIIQKWGNPRLSPQTYIFKYARGTEDAFEKIRLVRRIITKCN
;
A
#
# COMPACT_ATOMS: atom_id res chain seq x y z
N MET A 1 -9.47 41.06 -5.21
CA MET A 1 -8.42 40.25 -4.54
C MET A 1 -7.59 39.54 -5.61
N PHE A 2 -6.56 38.78 -5.25
CA PHE A 2 -5.62 38.11 -6.14
C PHE A 2 -6.32 37.18 -7.14
N LYS A 3 -5.95 37.35 -8.41
CA LYS A 3 -6.47 36.60 -9.55
C LYS A 3 -5.34 36.35 -10.54
N TYR A 4 -5.34 35.18 -11.15
CA TYR A 4 -4.43 34.77 -12.18
C TYR A 4 -5.16 33.89 -13.20
N SER A 5 -4.86 34.03 -14.49
CA SER A 5 -5.39 33.14 -15.52
C SER A 5 -4.38 32.96 -16.64
N LYS A 6 -4.23 31.71 -17.09
CA LYS A 6 -3.37 31.31 -18.22
C LYS A 6 -3.80 29.93 -18.73
N ASP A 7 -3.76 29.72 -20.05
CA ASP A 7 -3.99 28.41 -20.71
C ASP A 7 -5.28 27.69 -20.26
N GLY A 8 -6.38 28.45 -20.13
CA GLY A 8 -7.68 27.92 -19.70
C GLY A 8 -7.78 27.56 -18.22
N ILE A 9 -6.75 27.87 -17.43
CA ILE A 9 -6.70 27.71 -15.98
C ILE A 9 -6.94 29.07 -15.33
N SER A 10 -7.78 29.11 -14.29
CA SER A 10 -8.01 30.30 -13.47
C SER A 10 -7.71 30.02 -12.00
N VAL A 11 -6.92 30.88 -11.36
CA VAL A 11 -6.61 30.84 -9.93
C VAL A 11 -7.12 32.14 -9.31
N LEU A 12 -7.93 32.06 -8.27
CA LEU A 12 -8.44 33.24 -7.58
C LEU A 12 -8.64 32.98 -6.09
N THR A 13 -8.45 34.02 -5.28
CA THR A 13 -8.80 33.96 -3.87
C THR A 13 -10.27 34.31 -3.66
N ILE A 14 -10.95 33.49 -2.85
CA ILE A 14 -12.38 33.65 -2.56
C ILE A 14 -12.63 33.55 -1.05
N LEU A 15 -13.70 34.21 -0.61
CA LEU A 15 -14.30 33.98 0.70
C LEU A 15 -15.33 32.87 0.55
N ASP A 16 -15.15 31.75 1.22
CA ASP A 16 -16.08 30.62 1.15
C ASP A 16 -17.26 30.84 2.10
N THR A 17 -18.33 31.43 1.57
CA THR A 17 -19.54 31.78 2.33
C THR A 17 -20.53 30.62 2.49
N ARG A 18 -20.22 29.43 1.97
CA ARG A 18 -21.14 28.27 1.98
C ARG A 18 -21.37 27.69 3.38
N ARG A 19 -20.44 27.88 4.30
CA ARG A 19 -20.56 27.41 5.69
C ARG A 19 -19.99 28.44 6.65
N ALA A 20 -20.86 29.12 7.39
CA ALA A 20 -20.45 29.99 8.49
C ALA A 20 -19.95 29.14 9.67
N LYS A 21 -18.84 29.54 10.29
CA LYS A 21 -18.42 28.98 11.58
C LYS A 21 -19.17 29.65 12.72
N LYS A 22 -19.18 29.03 13.91
CA LYS A 22 -19.78 29.59 15.13
C LYS A 22 -19.26 30.98 15.49
N SER A 23 -18.07 31.35 15.02
CA SER A 23 -17.42 32.66 15.21
C SER A 23 -17.93 33.77 14.26
N GLY A 24 -18.82 33.47 13.30
CA GLY A 24 -19.25 34.44 12.28
C GLY A 24 -18.21 34.72 11.18
N GLN A 25 -17.04 34.07 11.24
CA GLN A 25 -16.00 34.16 10.23
C GLN A 25 -16.14 33.09 9.13
N PHE A 26 -15.59 33.40 7.97
CA PHE A 26 -15.62 32.55 6.79
C PHE A 26 -14.19 32.22 6.35
N PRO A 27 -13.91 30.97 5.94
CA PRO A 27 -12.59 30.59 5.49
C PRO A 27 -12.27 31.20 4.13
N VAL A 28 -11.03 31.66 4.00
CA VAL A 28 -10.46 32.13 2.74
C VAL A 28 -9.85 30.93 2.02
N LYS A 29 -10.16 30.80 0.73
CA LYS A 29 -9.70 29.71 -0.13
C LYS A 29 -9.05 30.26 -1.39
N VAL A 30 -8.09 29.51 -1.94
CA VAL A 30 -7.63 29.69 -3.32
C VAL A 30 -8.38 28.68 -4.18
N GLN A 31 -9.20 29.19 -5.08
CA GLN A 31 -9.94 28.40 -6.06
C GLN A 31 -9.09 28.24 -7.32
N VAL A 32 -9.01 27.01 -7.83
CA VAL A 32 -8.42 26.68 -9.14
C VAL A 32 -9.50 26.09 -10.02
N VAL A 33 -9.68 26.65 -11.21
CA VAL A 33 -10.68 26.22 -12.21
C VAL A 33 -9.95 25.79 -13.48
N TYR A 34 -10.25 24.60 -13.97
CA TYR A 34 -9.73 24.06 -15.23
C TYR A 34 -10.75 23.09 -15.83
N ARG A 35 -11.05 23.23 -17.13
CA ARG A 35 -12.02 22.39 -17.87
C ARG A 35 -13.36 22.22 -17.13
N ARG A 36 -13.95 23.33 -16.68
CA ARG A 36 -15.22 23.39 -15.91
C ARG A 36 -15.20 22.64 -14.56
N LYS A 37 -14.06 22.07 -14.14
CA LYS A 37 -13.87 21.53 -12.79
C LYS A 37 -13.23 22.60 -11.91
N GLN A 38 -13.72 22.71 -10.68
CA GLN A 38 -13.20 23.64 -9.68
C GLN A 38 -12.74 22.90 -8.43
N LYS A 39 -11.60 23.31 -7.87
CA LYS A 39 -11.06 22.81 -6.60
C LYS A 39 -10.67 23.99 -5.72
N TYR A 40 -10.85 23.83 -4.41
CA TYR A 40 -10.54 24.83 -3.40
C TYR A 40 -9.40 24.35 -2.52
N TYR A 41 -8.40 25.21 -2.32
CA TYR A 41 -7.26 24.98 -1.42
C TYR A 41 -7.35 25.96 -0.25
N SER A 42 -7.08 25.48 0.96
CA SER A 42 -7.18 26.30 2.17
C SER A 42 -6.02 27.27 2.28
N THR A 43 -6.26 28.53 2.67
CA THR A 43 -5.17 29.44 3.07
C THR A 43 -4.88 29.39 4.57
N GLY A 44 -5.69 28.65 5.34
CA GLY A 44 -5.62 28.62 6.80
C GLY A 44 -6.15 29.90 7.49
N LYS A 45 -6.63 30.88 6.73
CA LYS A 45 -7.16 32.15 7.25
C LYS A 45 -8.67 32.23 7.19
N GLU A 46 -9.23 32.95 8.15
CA GLU A 46 -10.66 33.15 8.34
C GLU A 46 -10.92 34.62 8.61
N VAL A 47 -11.93 35.19 7.95
CA VAL A 47 -12.28 36.61 8.07
C VAL A 47 -13.78 36.82 8.00
N SER A 48 -14.26 37.94 8.56
CA SER A 48 -15.64 38.39 8.37
C SER A 48 -15.87 38.89 6.93
N LYS A 49 -17.14 39.07 6.53
CA LYS A 49 -17.47 39.63 5.21
C LYS A 49 -17.01 41.08 5.11
N GLU A 50 -17.11 41.82 6.21
CA GLU A 50 -16.73 43.21 6.34
C GLU A 50 -15.21 43.36 6.20
N ASP A 51 -14.43 42.52 6.89
CA ASP A 51 -12.98 42.52 6.80
C ASP A 51 -12.49 42.08 5.42
N TRP A 52 -13.16 41.12 4.79
CA TRP A 52 -12.85 40.73 3.41
C TRP A 52 -13.02 41.89 2.41
N ALA A 53 -14.09 42.68 2.53
CA ALA A 53 -14.32 43.86 1.70
C ALA A 53 -13.26 44.96 1.95
N ARG A 54 -12.75 45.03 3.18
CA ARG A 54 -11.75 46.00 3.64
C ARG A 54 -10.30 45.57 3.42
N LEU A 55 -10.06 44.29 3.13
CA LEU A 55 -8.74 43.67 3.07
C LEU A 55 -7.77 44.34 2.08
N LEU A 56 -8.29 44.97 1.02
CA LEU A 56 -7.49 45.73 0.04
C LEU A 56 -7.26 47.20 0.43
N LYS A 57 -8.08 47.77 1.31
CA LYS A 57 -8.17 49.21 1.56
C LYS A 57 -7.58 49.66 2.90
N VAL A 58 -7.30 48.74 3.82
CA VAL A 58 -7.07 49.09 5.23
C VAL A 58 -5.58 49.03 5.63
N LYS A 59 -5.13 50.04 6.38
CA LYS A 59 -3.78 50.18 6.97
C LYS A 59 -3.61 49.44 8.32
N SER A 60 -4.61 48.65 8.74
CA SER A 60 -4.53 47.86 9.97
C SER A 60 -3.42 46.80 9.84
N ARG A 61 -2.51 46.78 10.81
CA ARG A 61 -1.40 45.83 10.87
C ARG A 61 -1.88 44.36 10.82
N PHE A 62 -2.98 44.07 11.52
CA PHE A 62 -3.58 42.73 11.56
C PHE A 62 -4.14 42.29 10.19
N LEU A 63 -4.90 43.15 9.51
CA LEU A 63 -5.45 42.83 8.18
C LEU A 63 -4.36 42.78 7.11
N ALA A 64 -3.28 43.56 7.26
CA ALA A 64 -2.12 43.50 6.39
C ALA A 64 -1.38 42.15 6.51
N GLU A 65 -1.24 41.61 7.71
CA GLU A 65 -0.66 40.29 7.96
C GLU A 65 -1.51 39.17 7.35
N ILE A 66 -2.83 39.18 7.60
CA ILE A 66 -3.77 38.24 6.98
C ILE A 66 -3.69 38.31 5.45
N ARG A 67 -3.60 39.52 4.88
CA ARG A 67 -3.44 39.72 3.43
C ARG A 67 -2.14 39.09 2.92
N SER A 68 -1.04 39.30 3.61
CA SER A 68 0.27 38.74 3.26
C SER A 68 0.22 37.21 3.23
N ASP A 69 -0.44 36.59 4.20
CA ASP A 69 -0.56 35.12 4.26
C ASP A 69 -1.46 34.55 3.16
N ILE A 70 -2.54 35.26 2.82
CA ILE A 70 -3.39 34.93 1.67
C ILE A 70 -2.61 35.07 0.36
N GLU A 71 -1.81 36.13 0.22
CA GLU A 71 -0.96 36.38 -0.95
C GLU A 71 0.13 35.32 -1.12
N SER A 72 0.76 34.91 -0.03
CA SER A 72 1.74 33.82 0.01
C SER A 72 1.11 32.51 -0.46
N SER A 73 -0.05 32.15 0.10
CA SER A 73 -0.80 30.95 -0.30
C SER A 73 -1.17 30.97 -1.80
N PHE A 74 -1.65 32.12 -2.28
CA PHE A 74 -1.98 32.33 -3.68
C PHE A 74 -0.75 32.21 -4.59
N SER A 75 0.37 32.82 -4.19
CA SER A 75 1.61 32.85 -4.98
C SER A 75 2.23 31.45 -5.12
N THR A 76 2.22 30.65 -4.04
CA THR A 76 2.66 29.25 -4.07
C THR A 76 1.83 28.43 -5.06
N ILE A 77 0.50 28.55 -5.01
CA ILE A 77 -0.38 27.82 -5.93
C ILE A 77 -0.18 28.30 -7.37
N LYS A 78 -0.07 29.61 -7.60
CA LYS A 78 0.23 30.20 -8.90
C LYS A 78 1.55 29.67 -9.48
N GLN A 79 2.60 29.57 -8.67
CA GLN A 79 3.89 29.04 -9.09
C GLN A 79 3.76 27.57 -9.52
N GLN A 80 3.11 26.73 -8.72
CA GLN A 80 2.94 25.31 -9.05
C GLN A 80 2.09 25.10 -10.31
N VAL A 81 1.04 25.91 -10.48
CA VAL A 81 0.23 25.94 -11.71
C VAL A 81 1.13 26.28 -12.91
N ASN A 82 1.96 27.31 -12.81
CA ASN A 82 2.86 27.72 -13.89
C ASN A 82 3.87 26.65 -14.26
N GLU A 83 4.50 26.01 -13.28
CA GLU A 83 5.44 24.91 -13.56
C GLU A 83 4.78 23.73 -14.27
N LEU A 84 3.57 23.35 -13.85
CA LEU A 84 2.81 22.26 -14.47
C LEU A 84 2.33 22.62 -15.88
N ILE A 85 1.97 23.88 -16.12
CA ILE A 85 1.66 24.40 -17.46
C ILE A 85 2.89 24.28 -18.37
N THR A 86 4.06 24.76 -17.92
CA THR A 86 5.30 24.71 -18.71
C THR A 86 5.70 23.28 -19.09
N LYS A 87 5.39 22.29 -18.23
CA LYS A 87 5.65 20.87 -18.50
C LYS A 87 4.56 20.18 -19.35
N GLY A 88 3.42 20.84 -19.59
CA GLY A 88 2.28 20.21 -20.27
C GLY A 88 1.54 19.15 -19.45
N GLU A 89 1.79 19.09 -18.14
CA GLU A 89 1.30 18.02 -17.23
C GLU A 89 0.15 18.49 -16.32
N PHE A 90 -0.48 19.63 -16.64
CA PHE A 90 -1.48 20.21 -15.76
C PHE A 90 -2.76 19.37 -15.67
N SER A 91 -3.02 18.87 -14.46
CA SER A 91 -4.33 18.40 -14.01
C SER A 91 -4.59 18.88 -12.58
N ILE A 92 -5.87 18.98 -12.19
CA ILE A 92 -6.24 19.36 -10.82
C ILE A 92 -5.72 18.31 -9.82
N GLU A 93 -5.68 17.05 -10.23
CA GLU A 93 -5.20 15.92 -9.45
C GLU A 93 -3.68 16.03 -9.23
N THR A 94 -2.90 16.26 -10.30
CA THR A 94 -1.45 16.48 -10.22
C THR A 94 -1.12 17.69 -9.35
N LEU A 95 -1.82 18.81 -9.54
CA LEU A 95 -1.67 20.00 -8.71
C LEU A 95 -2.00 19.69 -7.23
N SER A 96 -3.07 18.96 -6.96
CA SER A 96 -3.45 18.58 -5.59
C SER A 96 -2.43 17.67 -4.93
N VAL A 97 -1.79 16.76 -5.69
CA VAL A 97 -0.69 15.94 -5.19
C VAL A 97 0.52 16.80 -4.87
N ARG A 98 0.91 17.73 -5.77
CA ARG A 98 2.04 18.63 -5.57
C ARG A 98 1.83 19.58 -4.39
N LEU A 99 0.66 20.19 -4.31
CA LEU A 99 0.26 21.04 -3.19
C LEU A 99 0.10 20.22 -1.91
N GLY A 100 -0.43 19.00 -1.97
CA GLY A 100 -0.49 18.09 -0.82
C GLY A 100 0.87 17.59 -0.33
N ARG A 101 1.94 17.74 -1.13
CA ARG A 101 3.33 17.54 -0.69
C ARG A 101 3.90 18.77 0.03
N GLN A 102 3.39 19.97 -0.22
CA GLN A 102 3.84 21.22 0.41
C GLN A 102 2.91 21.76 1.51
N MET A 103 1.63 21.41 1.48
CA MET A 103 0.63 21.81 2.46
C MET A 103 0.46 20.66 3.45
N ASN A 104 0.66 20.96 4.74
CA ASN A 104 0.66 20.07 5.92
C ASN A 104 -0.59 19.17 6.15
N ASP A 105 -1.39 18.87 5.12
CA ASP A 105 -2.67 18.16 5.23
C ASP A 105 -2.59 16.72 4.67
N MET A 106 -1.39 16.18 4.43
CA MET A 106 -1.25 14.77 4.10
C MET A 106 -1.60 13.92 5.32
N THR A 107 -2.70 13.18 5.21
CA THR A 107 -3.12 12.20 6.21
C THR A 107 -2.50 10.84 5.94
N LEU A 108 -2.39 10.04 7.00
CA LEU A 108 -1.97 8.64 6.97
C LEU A 108 -2.72 7.84 5.91
N ARG A 109 -4.05 7.97 5.87
CA ARG A 109 -4.91 7.32 4.88
C ARG A 109 -4.50 7.67 3.45
N SER A 110 -4.24 8.94 3.18
CA SER A 110 -3.86 9.41 1.84
C SER A 110 -2.50 8.86 1.43
N ALA A 111 -1.54 8.86 2.35
CA ALA A 111 -0.19 8.35 2.13
C ALA A 111 -0.18 6.82 1.89
N PHE A 112 -0.95 6.05 2.68
CA PHE A 112 -1.14 4.62 2.44
C PHE A 112 -1.84 4.34 1.12
N ARG A 113 -2.90 5.08 0.76
CA ARG A 113 -3.61 4.90 -0.51
C ARG A 113 -2.73 5.16 -1.72
N LEU A 114 -1.84 6.16 -1.65
CA LEU A 114 -0.85 6.40 -2.70
C LEU A 114 0.04 5.16 -2.88
N LYS A 115 0.56 4.62 -1.77
CA LYS A 115 1.40 3.42 -1.83
C LYS A 115 0.65 2.19 -2.33
N MET A 116 -0.59 2.01 -1.89
CA MET A 116 -1.45 0.90 -2.32
C MET A 116 -1.77 0.97 -3.81
N LYS A 117 -2.01 2.17 -4.37
CA LYS A 117 -2.22 2.35 -5.81
C LYS A 117 -0.98 1.97 -6.64
N GLU A 118 0.22 2.27 -6.14
CA GLU A 118 1.46 1.78 -6.77
C GLU A 118 1.53 0.25 -6.74
N LEU A 119 1.26 -0.36 -5.57
CA LEU A 119 1.31 -1.82 -5.42
C LEU A 119 0.31 -2.53 -6.34
N GLU A 120 -0.88 -1.96 -6.53
CA GLU A 120 -1.88 -2.45 -7.47
C GLU A 120 -1.40 -2.36 -8.92
N ALA A 121 -0.85 -1.21 -9.33
CA ALA A 121 -0.31 -1.02 -10.68
C ALA A 121 0.87 -1.95 -11.00
N TYR A 122 1.62 -2.38 -9.98
CA TYR A 122 2.71 -3.37 -10.11
C TYR A 122 2.28 -4.80 -9.82
N GLU A 123 0.98 -5.08 -9.68
CA GLU A 123 0.42 -6.42 -9.41
C GLU A 123 0.96 -7.08 -8.14
N GLN A 124 1.35 -6.28 -7.14
CA GLN A 124 1.90 -6.75 -5.86
C GLN A 124 0.79 -6.98 -4.82
N ALA A 125 -0.17 -7.82 -5.18
CA ALA A 125 -1.41 -7.98 -4.41
C ALA A 125 -1.19 -8.44 -2.95
N ASN A 126 -0.18 -9.27 -2.64
CA ASN A 126 0.05 -9.72 -1.26
C ASN A 126 0.58 -8.58 -0.39
N THR A 127 1.50 -7.79 -0.94
CA THR A 127 2.00 -6.57 -0.29
C THR A 127 0.88 -5.55 -0.14
N TYR A 128 0.02 -5.37 -1.15
CA TYR A 128 -1.16 -4.51 -1.06
C TYR A 128 -2.05 -4.91 0.12
N LEU A 129 -2.39 -6.20 0.26
CA LEU A 129 -3.26 -6.68 1.34
C LEU A 129 -2.63 -6.44 2.72
N ASN A 130 -1.31 -6.59 2.85
CA ASN A 130 -0.60 -6.25 4.09
C ASN A 130 -0.72 -4.75 4.44
N TYR A 131 -0.57 -3.86 3.45
CA TYR A 131 -0.75 -2.42 3.65
C TYR A 131 -2.20 -2.06 3.97
N GLN A 132 -3.17 -2.74 3.35
CA GLN A 132 -4.59 -2.57 3.65
C GLN A 132 -4.91 -2.97 5.10
N SER A 133 -4.41 -4.12 5.57
CA SER A 133 -4.58 -4.58 6.96
C SER A 133 -3.89 -3.67 7.97
N ALA A 134 -2.71 -3.16 7.63
CA ALA A 134 -1.99 -2.19 8.45
C ALA A 134 -2.77 -0.86 8.55
N LEU A 135 -3.23 -0.32 7.43
CA LEU A 135 -4.03 0.92 7.41
C LEU A 135 -5.29 0.77 8.26
N LYS A 136 -6.04 -0.32 8.07
CA LYS A 136 -7.24 -0.59 8.88
C LYS A 136 -6.91 -0.61 10.37
N SER A 137 -5.89 -1.39 10.76
CA SER A 137 -5.49 -1.49 12.18
C SER A 137 -5.01 -0.17 12.79
N LEU A 138 -4.40 0.71 11.98
CA LEU A 138 -3.97 2.05 12.40
C LEU A 138 -5.17 3.00 12.54
N GLU A 139 -6.15 2.90 11.64
CA GLU A 139 -7.39 3.67 11.71
C GLU A 139 -8.29 3.25 12.88
N ASP A 140 -8.31 1.94 13.20
CA ASP A 140 -9.01 1.41 14.38
C ASP A 140 -8.44 2.02 15.69
N PHE A 141 -7.14 2.32 15.73
CA PHE A 141 -6.49 2.96 16.87
C PHE A 141 -6.60 4.49 16.87
N GLY A 142 -6.21 5.14 15.77
CA GLY A 142 -6.00 6.60 15.69
C GLY A 142 -7.10 7.37 14.96
N GLY A 143 -8.13 6.70 14.47
CA GLY A 143 -9.21 7.28 13.69
C GLY A 143 -8.90 7.40 12.19
N SER A 144 -9.90 7.86 11.43
CA SER A 144 -9.89 7.86 9.96
C SER A 144 -9.02 8.96 9.32
N THR A 145 -8.59 9.94 10.12
CA THR A 145 -7.93 11.18 9.69
C THR A 145 -6.77 11.49 10.62
N ILE A 146 -5.64 10.79 10.43
CA ILE A 146 -4.42 10.96 11.23
C ILE A 146 -3.43 11.81 10.42
N PRO A 147 -3.11 13.04 10.83
CA PRO A 147 -1.99 13.80 10.25
C PRO A 147 -0.67 13.06 10.47
N LEU A 148 0.22 13.06 9.47
CA LEU A 148 1.51 12.35 9.58
C LEU A 148 2.40 12.92 10.71
N GLU A 149 2.31 14.23 10.96
CA GLU A 149 3.03 14.94 12.03
C GLU A 149 2.63 14.49 13.45
N ASN A 150 1.43 13.93 13.63
CA ASN A 150 0.96 13.43 14.91
C ASN A 150 1.52 12.05 15.27
N ILE A 151 2.26 11.42 14.35
CA ILE A 151 2.82 10.08 14.53
C ILE A 151 4.18 10.21 15.22
N THR A 152 4.14 10.40 16.53
CA THR A 152 5.32 10.52 17.40
C THR A 152 5.75 9.18 17.99
N ILE A 153 6.92 9.13 18.64
CA ILE A 153 7.40 7.94 19.38
C ILE A 153 6.35 7.49 20.42
N ASP A 154 5.76 8.45 21.14
CA ASP A 154 4.74 8.20 22.16
C ASP A 154 3.42 7.70 21.55
N TRP A 155 3.03 8.23 20.38
CA TRP A 155 1.90 7.70 19.62
C TRP A 155 2.10 6.23 19.22
N LEU A 156 3.31 5.87 18.75
CA LEU A 156 3.66 4.49 18.39
C LEU A 156 3.59 3.55 19.59
N LYS A 157 4.11 3.96 20.75
CA LYS A 157 4.05 3.17 21.99
C LYS A 157 2.61 2.92 22.45
N ARG A 158 1.73 3.92 22.36
CA ARG A 158 0.30 3.74 22.65
C ARG A 158 -0.38 2.80 21.66
N CYS A 159 -0.08 2.95 20.36
CA CYS A 159 -0.61 2.10 19.30
C CYS A 159 -0.20 0.63 19.52
N GLU A 160 1.06 0.40 19.87
CA GLU A 160 1.58 -0.93 20.21
C GLU A 160 0.84 -1.52 21.41
N LYS A 161 0.75 -0.77 22.52
CA LYS A 161 0.06 -1.23 23.75
C LYS A 161 -1.41 -1.58 23.47
N PHE A 162 -2.10 -0.77 22.67
CA PHE A 162 -3.47 -1.04 22.23
C PHE A 162 -3.57 -2.33 21.41
N TRP A 163 -2.68 -2.53 20.45
CA TRP A 163 -2.68 -3.76 19.65
C TRP A 163 -2.34 -5.01 20.46
N ILE A 164 -1.47 -4.90 21.47
CA ILE A 164 -1.20 -5.98 22.41
C ILE A 164 -2.45 -6.31 23.24
N SER A 165 -3.18 -5.29 23.74
CA SER A 165 -4.43 -5.52 24.47
C SER A 165 -5.53 -6.15 23.61
N GLU A 166 -5.53 -5.90 22.30
CA GLU A 166 -6.42 -6.54 21.32
C GLU A 166 -5.94 -7.94 20.89
N GLY A 167 -4.89 -8.48 21.53
CA GLY A 167 -4.37 -9.82 21.26
C GLY A 167 -3.57 -9.94 19.95
N LYS A 168 -3.13 -8.84 19.34
CA LYS A 168 -2.26 -8.92 18.15
C LYS A 168 -0.87 -9.41 18.55
N SER A 169 -0.33 -10.35 17.76
CA SER A 169 1.03 -10.84 17.97
C SER A 169 2.08 -9.77 17.61
N TYR A 170 3.25 -9.86 18.23
CA TYR A 170 4.40 -9.03 17.87
C TYR A 170 4.73 -9.11 16.38
N SER A 171 4.59 -10.27 15.75
CA SER A 171 4.78 -10.43 14.30
C SER A 171 3.83 -9.53 13.49
N SER A 172 2.55 -9.48 13.84
CA SER A 172 1.56 -8.63 13.18
C SER A 172 1.87 -7.15 13.40
N ILE A 173 2.17 -6.75 14.64
CA ILE A 173 2.56 -5.38 14.99
C ILE A 173 3.79 -4.96 14.17
N SER A 174 4.78 -5.84 14.09
CA SER A 174 6.01 -5.65 13.33
C SER A 174 5.76 -5.44 11.83
N ILE A 175 4.83 -6.19 11.24
CA ILE A 175 4.42 -6.02 9.84
C ILE A 175 3.76 -4.65 9.64
N TYR A 176 2.84 -4.26 10.53
CA TYR A 176 2.12 -3.00 10.43
C TYR A 176 3.03 -1.79 10.59
N PHE A 177 3.94 -1.81 11.56
CA PHE A 177 4.90 -0.72 11.74
C PHE A 177 5.96 -0.66 10.64
N ARG A 178 6.35 -1.79 10.01
CA ARG A 178 7.21 -1.71 8.81
C ARG A 178 6.50 -1.06 7.62
N ALA A 179 5.22 -1.34 7.42
CA ALA A 179 4.41 -0.65 6.41
C ALA A 179 4.31 0.85 6.71
N LEU A 180 4.01 1.22 7.96
CA LEU A 180 3.98 2.61 8.42
C LEU A 180 5.34 3.30 8.22
N LYS A 181 6.43 2.66 8.62
CA LYS A 181 7.80 3.18 8.45
C LYS A 181 8.11 3.46 6.98
N CYS A 182 7.70 2.58 6.06
CA CYS A 182 7.89 2.81 4.63
C CYS A 182 7.13 4.05 4.13
N VAL A 183 5.87 4.20 4.55
CA VAL A 183 5.04 5.36 4.20
C VAL A 183 5.64 6.66 4.77
N LEU A 184 6.10 6.65 6.03
CA LEU A 184 6.75 7.82 6.64
C LEU A 184 8.09 8.15 5.98
N ASN A 185 8.91 7.15 5.65
CA ASN A 185 10.16 7.38 4.91
C ASN A 185 9.90 8.08 3.57
N ARG A 186 8.84 7.66 2.86
CA ARG A 186 8.44 8.33 1.62
C ARG A 186 8.03 9.77 1.88
N ALA A 187 7.28 10.03 2.95
CA ALA A 187 6.89 11.37 3.34
C ALA A 187 8.08 12.26 3.72
N VAL A 188 9.12 11.72 4.37
CA VAL A 188 10.40 12.45 4.60
C VAL A 188 11.06 12.78 3.27
N HIS A 189 11.20 11.80 2.38
CA HIS A 189 11.84 11.97 1.08
C HIS A 189 11.12 13.01 0.20
N ASP A 190 9.78 13.02 0.24
CA ASP A 190 8.96 13.96 -0.50
C ASP A 190 8.85 15.36 0.19
N GLY A 191 9.53 15.58 1.33
CA GLY A 191 9.57 16.85 2.05
C GLY A 191 8.33 17.18 2.89
N ILE A 192 7.46 16.20 3.11
CA ILE A 192 6.15 16.36 3.78
C ILE A 192 6.31 16.38 5.30
N ILE A 193 7.19 15.53 5.83
CA ILE A 193 7.57 15.54 7.24
C ILE A 193 9.07 15.83 7.36
N LYS A 194 9.46 16.58 8.38
CA LYS A 194 10.86 16.84 8.67
C LYS A 194 11.56 15.56 9.11
N GLU A 195 12.82 15.39 8.73
CA GLU A 195 13.64 14.24 9.17
C GLU A 195 13.75 14.16 10.71
N SER A 196 13.82 15.32 11.38
CA SER A 196 13.79 15.43 12.85
C SER A 196 12.52 14.85 13.47
N SER A 197 11.40 14.89 12.75
CA SER A 197 10.09 14.39 13.18
C SER A 197 9.87 12.91 12.85
N PHE A 198 10.79 12.27 12.11
CA PHE A 198 10.67 10.85 11.77
C PHE A 198 10.80 9.97 13.03
N PRO A 199 9.82 9.10 13.36
CA PRO A 199 9.74 8.49 14.69
C PRO A 199 10.45 7.13 14.82
N PHE A 200 10.98 6.56 13.73
CA PHE A 200 11.64 5.23 13.74
C PHE A 200 13.16 5.33 13.69
N GLY A 201 13.86 4.34 14.26
CA GLY A 201 15.31 4.19 14.13
C GLY A 201 16.05 4.11 15.47
N LYS A 202 17.38 4.11 15.41
CA LYS A 202 18.25 4.06 16.59
C LYS A 202 17.97 5.25 17.52
N ASN A 203 17.81 4.99 18.81
CA ASN A 203 17.41 5.97 19.84
C ASN A 203 16.01 6.59 19.62
N LYS A 204 15.17 5.99 18.78
CA LYS A 204 13.77 6.38 18.56
C LYS A 204 12.86 5.18 18.85
N TYR A 205 11.71 5.07 18.19
CA TYR A 205 10.90 3.87 18.29
C TYR A 205 11.54 2.71 17.51
N GLU A 206 11.80 1.61 18.22
CA GLU A 206 12.30 0.36 17.67
C GLU A 206 11.11 -0.58 17.42
N ILE A 207 11.00 -1.09 16.20
CA ILE A 207 9.89 -1.96 15.82
C ILE A 207 10.09 -3.32 16.50
N PRO A 208 9.10 -3.83 17.25
CA PRO A 208 9.24 -5.11 17.93
C PRO A 208 9.45 -6.24 16.93
N GLU A 209 10.19 -7.27 17.32
CA GLU A 209 10.40 -8.47 16.53
C GLU A 209 9.62 -9.64 17.11
N GLY A 210 8.94 -10.39 16.25
CA GLY A 210 8.31 -11.63 16.67
C GLY A 210 9.38 -12.70 16.93
N CYS A 211 9.24 -13.45 18.02
CA CYS A 211 10.04 -14.65 18.22
C CYS A 211 9.61 -15.71 17.20
N GLY A 212 10.57 -16.24 16.43
CA GLY A 212 10.31 -17.34 15.50
C GLY A 212 9.87 -18.60 16.24
N ARG A 213 8.96 -19.38 15.64
CA ARG A 213 8.59 -20.71 16.14
C ARG A 213 9.32 -21.77 15.31
N LYS A 214 9.94 -22.76 15.95
CA LYS A 214 10.53 -23.91 15.25
C LYS A 214 9.41 -24.82 14.77
N LEU A 215 9.13 -24.78 13.46
CA LEU A 215 8.05 -25.52 12.80
C LEU A 215 8.57 -26.66 11.90
N ALA A 216 9.87 -26.95 11.95
CA ALA A 216 10.45 -28.00 11.11
C ALA A 216 9.99 -29.38 11.60
N LEU A 217 9.36 -30.14 10.70
CA LEU A 217 9.01 -31.53 10.94
C LEU A 217 10.28 -32.40 10.93
N THR A 218 10.32 -33.38 11.81
CA THR A 218 11.30 -34.46 11.80
C THR A 218 11.05 -35.42 10.64
N LEU A 219 12.06 -36.19 10.23
CA LEU A 219 11.90 -37.22 9.19
C LEU A 219 10.82 -38.26 9.56
N SER A 220 10.66 -38.57 10.85
CA SER A 220 9.61 -39.46 11.34
C SER A 220 8.21 -38.85 11.14
N GLU A 221 8.04 -37.56 11.43
CA GLU A 221 6.78 -36.86 11.17
C GLU A 221 6.46 -36.72 9.68
N ILE A 222 7.47 -36.42 8.86
CA ILE A 222 7.31 -36.39 7.40
C ILE A 222 6.87 -37.76 6.89
N LYS A 223 7.51 -38.85 7.36
CA LYS A 223 7.12 -40.21 6.98
C LYS A 223 5.68 -40.52 7.38
N LYS A 224 5.23 -40.07 8.56
CA LYS A 224 3.82 -40.22 9.00
C LYS A 224 2.86 -39.53 8.03
N VAL A 225 3.18 -38.31 7.57
CA VAL A 225 2.35 -37.59 6.58
C VAL A 225 2.33 -38.34 5.25
N MET A 226 3.48 -38.78 4.75
CA MET A 226 3.59 -39.50 3.48
C MET A 226 2.85 -40.84 3.47
N SER A 227 2.85 -41.57 4.59
CA SER A 227 2.18 -42.87 4.71
C SER A 227 0.76 -42.80 5.27
N TYR A 228 0.23 -41.60 5.53
CA TYR A 228 -1.07 -41.42 6.15
C TYR A 228 -2.18 -41.98 5.24
N GLN A 229 -3.01 -42.88 5.78
CA GLN A 229 -4.15 -43.45 5.06
C GLN A 229 -5.31 -42.46 5.11
N CYS A 230 -5.64 -41.88 3.96
CA CYS A 230 -6.66 -40.84 3.86
C CYS A 230 -8.07 -41.44 3.78
N GLU A 231 -8.99 -40.90 4.56
CA GLU A 231 -10.39 -41.33 4.59
C GLU A 231 -11.18 -40.89 3.35
N THR A 232 -10.77 -39.78 2.73
CA THR A 232 -11.43 -39.20 1.58
C THR A 232 -10.43 -38.85 0.48
N LYS A 233 -10.90 -38.84 -0.78
CA LYS A 233 -10.09 -38.41 -1.93
C LYS A 233 -9.60 -36.97 -1.79
N ASP A 234 -10.40 -36.09 -1.18
CA ASP A 234 -10.02 -34.70 -0.95
C ASP A 234 -8.80 -34.59 -0.01
N ILE A 235 -8.83 -35.30 1.13
CA ILE A 235 -7.70 -35.33 2.06
C ILE A 235 -6.46 -35.93 1.38
N GLU A 236 -6.68 -36.97 0.58
CA GLU A 236 -5.62 -37.62 -0.18
C GLU A 236 -4.95 -36.69 -1.19
N GLU A 237 -5.73 -35.91 -1.93
CA GLU A 237 -5.24 -34.93 -2.88
C GLU A 237 -4.37 -33.88 -2.19
N PHE A 238 -4.83 -33.29 -1.08
CA PHE A 238 -4.04 -32.26 -0.40
C PHE A 238 -2.80 -32.81 0.31
N ARG A 239 -2.85 -34.04 0.85
CA ARG A 239 -1.66 -34.75 1.31
C ARG A 239 -0.65 -34.91 0.17
N ASP A 240 -1.11 -35.37 -1.00
CA ASP A 240 -0.25 -35.60 -2.16
C ASP A 240 0.35 -34.27 -2.68
N LEU A 241 -0.40 -33.17 -2.70
CA LEU A 241 0.15 -31.84 -3.03
C LEU A 241 1.18 -31.35 -2.01
N TRP A 242 0.98 -31.63 -0.72
CA TRP A 242 1.97 -31.32 0.31
C TRP A 242 3.26 -32.13 0.10
N VAL A 243 3.14 -33.43 -0.19
CA VAL A 243 4.28 -34.31 -0.49
C VAL A 243 5.01 -33.84 -1.74
N PHE A 244 4.28 -33.49 -2.80
CA PHE A 244 4.85 -32.91 -4.00
C PHE A 244 5.63 -31.62 -3.70
N SER A 245 5.04 -30.73 -2.88
CA SER A 245 5.70 -29.51 -2.43
C SER A 245 7.03 -29.80 -1.73
N TYR A 246 7.04 -30.78 -0.81
CA TYR A 246 8.25 -31.20 -0.10
C TYR A 246 9.33 -31.75 -1.04
N LEU A 247 8.98 -32.69 -1.92
CA LEU A 247 9.90 -33.35 -2.85
C LEU A 247 10.43 -32.40 -3.93
N CYS A 248 9.62 -31.44 -4.36
CA CYS A 248 9.99 -30.42 -5.34
C CYS A 248 10.75 -29.24 -4.69
N ASN A 249 11.78 -29.54 -3.89
CA ASN A 249 12.64 -28.58 -3.18
C ASN A 249 11.88 -27.57 -2.30
N GLY A 250 10.77 -27.95 -1.69
CA GLY A 250 9.96 -27.04 -0.87
C GLY A 250 9.31 -25.92 -1.68
N ILE A 251 8.87 -26.21 -2.92
CA ILE A 251 8.11 -25.27 -3.74
C ILE A 251 6.88 -24.77 -2.97
N ASN A 252 6.60 -23.48 -3.00
CA ASN A 252 5.41 -22.95 -2.32
C ASN A 252 4.16 -23.10 -3.19
N PHE A 253 2.97 -23.03 -2.60
CA PHE A 253 1.71 -23.18 -3.32
C PHE A 253 1.43 -22.09 -4.38
N MET A 254 2.04 -20.89 -4.29
CA MET A 254 1.91 -19.90 -5.35
C MET A 254 2.64 -20.36 -6.62
N ASP A 255 3.79 -21.01 -6.48
CA ASP A 255 4.54 -21.51 -7.63
C ASP A 255 3.96 -22.87 -8.09
N LEU A 256 3.67 -23.78 -7.16
CA LEU A 256 3.13 -25.12 -7.43
C LEU A 256 1.84 -25.09 -8.25
N LEU A 257 0.87 -24.26 -7.86
CA LEU A 257 -0.45 -24.22 -8.52
C LEU A 257 -0.42 -23.60 -9.92
N PHE A 258 0.69 -22.95 -10.28
CA PHE A 258 0.89 -22.29 -11.57
C PHE A 258 2.03 -22.93 -12.39
N LEU A 259 2.56 -24.08 -11.96
CA LEU A 259 3.44 -24.89 -12.79
C LEU A 259 2.70 -25.38 -14.04
N GLN A 260 3.32 -25.24 -15.20
CA GLN A 260 2.87 -25.75 -16.48
C GLN A 260 3.72 -26.95 -16.92
N TYR A 261 3.21 -27.77 -17.83
CA TYR A 261 4.02 -28.87 -18.37
C TYR A 261 5.28 -28.40 -19.09
N SER A 262 5.32 -27.17 -19.61
CA SER A 262 6.54 -26.55 -20.15
C SER A 262 7.62 -26.30 -19.10
N ASN A 263 7.28 -26.34 -17.81
CA ASN A 263 8.28 -26.31 -16.74
C ASN A 263 9.00 -27.65 -16.58
N ILE A 264 8.52 -28.73 -17.20
CA ILE A 264 9.18 -30.03 -17.16
C ILE A 264 10.17 -30.12 -18.32
N MET A 265 11.47 -30.17 -18.01
CA MET A 265 12.56 -30.27 -18.98
C MET A 265 13.57 -31.31 -18.50
N ASP A 266 13.91 -32.27 -19.36
CA ASP A 266 14.94 -33.29 -19.09
C ASP A 266 14.79 -34.04 -17.75
N GLY A 267 13.54 -34.29 -17.32
CA GLY A 267 13.24 -34.98 -16.05
C GLY A 267 13.27 -34.08 -14.81
N GLU A 268 13.40 -32.76 -14.99
CA GLU A 268 13.36 -31.77 -13.92
C GLU A 268 12.16 -30.82 -14.07
N ILE A 269 11.74 -30.22 -12.95
CA ILE A 269 10.85 -29.05 -12.93
C ILE A 269 11.72 -27.81 -12.76
N CYS A 270 11.67 -26.93 -13.75
CA CYS A 270 12.42 -25.69 -13.83
C CYS A 270 11.48 -24.48 -13.71
N PHE A 271 11.69 -23.63 -12.71
CA PHE A 271 10.84 -22.45 -12.49
C PHE A 271 11.55 -21.31 -11.77
N VAL A 272 11.05 -20.09 -11.95
CA VAL A 272 11.49 -18.90 -11.20
C VAL A 272 10.52 -18.62 -10.06
N ARG A 273 11.02 -18.58 -8.82
CA ARG A 273 10.21 -18.37 -7.62
C ARG A 273 9.50 -17.01 -7.64
N SER A 274 8.17 -17.01 -7.60
CA SER A 274 7.34 -15.79 -7.65
C SER A 274 7.64 -14.79 -6.54
N LYS A 275 7.97 -15.28 -5.33
CA LYS A 275 8.22 -14.43 -4.15
C LYS A 275 9.44 -13.52 -4.32
N THR A 276 10.49 -13.99 -4.98
CA THR A 276 11.81 -13.34 -5.02
C THR A 276 12.20 -12.87 -6.41
N SER A 277 11.40 -13.18 -7.43
CA SER A 277 11.65 -12.82 -8.84
C SER A 277 11.92 -11.34 -9.06
N ARG A 278 11.33 -10.47 -8.25
CA ARG A 278 11.48 -9.00 -8.36
C ARG A 278 12.59 -8.41 -7.48
N THR A 279 13.19 -9.21 -6.61
CA THR A 279 14.19 -8.74 -5.61
C THR A 279 15.63 -9.09 -5.98
N THR A 280 15.83 -10.04 -6.90
CA THR A 280 17.16 -10.45 -7.33
C THR A 280 17.55 -9.75 -8.63
N LYS A 281 18.80 -9.30 -8.75
CA LYS A 281 19.32 -8.68 -10.00
C LYS A 281 19.29 -9.64 -11.19
N HIS A 282 19.32 -10.94 -10.91
CA HIS A 282 19.21 -12.02 -11.88
C HIS A 282 18.10 -12.97 -11.46
N ASN A 283 17.29 -13.44 -12.42
CA ASN A 283 16.33 -14.51 -12.17
C ASN A 283 17.11 -15.80 -11.89
N LYS A 284 16.98 -16.31 -10.67
CA LYS A 284 17.52 -17.63 -10.32
C LYS A 284 16.45 -18.67 -10.62
N GLU A 285 16.71 -19.50 -11.62
CA GLU A 285 15.91 -20.67 -11.90
C GLU A 285 16.19 -21.74 -10.84
N ILE A 286 15.11 -22.35 -10.34
CA ILE A 286 15.16 -23.48 -9.43
C ILE A 286 14.92 -24.73 -10.27
N HIS A 287 15.79 -25.71 -10.10
CA HIS A 287 15.70 -27.04 -10.71
C HIS A 287 15.36 -28.05 -9.63
N ALA A 288 14.32 -28.86 -9.85
CA ALA A 288 13.93 -29.94 -8.98
C ALA A 288 13.76 -31.22 -9.79
N ILE A 289 14.56 -32.24 -9.50
CA ILE A 289 14.47 -33.55 -10.14
C ILE A 289 13.10 -34.16 -9.86
N ILE A 290 12.42 -34.64 -10.90
CA ILE A 290 11.14 -35.35 -10.76
C ILE A 290 11.42 -36.75 -10.25
N THR A 291 11.03 -37.02 -9.00
CA THR A 291 11.09 -38.38 -8.45
C THR A 291 9.91 -39.23 -8.96
N PRO A 292 10.00 -40.58 -8.87
CA PRO A 292 8.87 -41.45 -9.20
C PRO A 292 7.58 -41.11 -8.43
N GLU A 293 7.71 -40.73 -7.15
CA GLU A 293 6.58 -40.31 -6.32
C GLU A 293 5.95 -39.02 -6.83
N MET A 294 6.75 -38.03 -7.22
CA MET A 294 6.25 -36.80 -7.83
C MET A 294 5.50 -37.10 -9.13
N TRP A 295 6.04 -37.98 -9.96
CA TRP A 295 5.39 -38.38 -11.21
C TRP A 295 4.06 -39.09 -10.95
N ASN A 296 3.99 -40.00 -9.98
CA ASN A 296 2.75 -40.66 -9.59
C ASN A 296 1.68 -39.66 -9.13
N ILE A 297 2.07 -38.62 -8.39
CA ILE A 297 1.17 -37.53 -7.97
C ILE A 297 0.66 -36.75 -9.19
N ILE A 298 1.54 -36.43 -10.15
CA ILE A 298 1.15 -35.77 -11.41
C ILE A 298 0.17 -36.64 -12.20
N GLN A 299 0.40 -37.95 -12.31
CA GLN A 299 -0.50 -38.84 -13.04
C GLN A 299 -1.87 -38.97 -12.37
N LYS A 300 -1.89 -38.95 -11.04
CA LYS A 300 -3.12 -39.13 -10.25
C LYS A 300 -3.99 -37.87 -10.20
N TRP A 301 -3.40 -36.70 -9.99
CA TRP A 301 -4.12 -35.44 -9.73
C TRP A 301 -3.94 -34.38 -10.83
N GLY A 302 -2.98 -34.60 -11.73
CA GLY A 302 -2.63 -33.65 -12.76
C GLY A 302 -3.68 -33.53 -13.87
N ASN A 303 -3.43 -32.60 -14.76
CA ASN A 303 -4.30 -32.32 -15.89
C ASN A 303 -4.05 -33.37 -16.99
N PRO A 304 -5.09 -34.10 -17.47
CA PRO A 304 -4.90 -35.10 -18.52
C PRO A 304 -4.47 -34.50 -19.86
N ARG A 305 -4.67 -33.19 -20.06
CA ARG A 305 -4.28 -32.49 -21.28
C ARG A 305 -2.80 -32.07 -21.23
N LEU A 306 -1.94 -32.93 -21.76
CA LEU A 306 -0.48 -32.75 -21.80
C LEU A 306 -0.02 -31.74 -22.88
N SER A 307 -0.48 -30.50 -22.81
CA SER A 307 0.06 -29.40 -23.64
C SER A 307 1.06 -28.57 -22.82
N PRO A 308 2.11 -27.99 -23.44
CA PRO A 308 3.14 -27.27 -22.69
C PRO A 308 2.57 -26.13 -21.84
N GLN A 309 1.53 -25.43 -22.30
CA GLN A 309 0.92 -24.32 -21.57
C GLN A 309 -0.13 -24.75 -20.54
N THR A 310 -0.48 -26.04 -20.48
CA THR A 310 -1.44 -26.53 -19.49
C THR A 310 -0.80 -26.54 -18.11
N TYR A 311 -1.50 -26.04 -17.10
CA TYR A 311 -1.09 -26.20 -15.70
C TYR A 311 -1.08 -27.67 -15.29
N ILE A 312 -0.01 -28.09 -14.61
CA ILE A 312 0.16 -29.46 -14.12
C ILE A 312 -1.04 -29.84 -13.25
N PHE A 313 -1.41 -29.00 -12.28
CA PHE A 313 -2.57 -29.23 -11.42
C PHE A 313 -3.74 -28.30 -11.80
N LYS A 314 -4.95 -28.87 -11.86
CA LYS A 314 -6.17 -28.23 -12.39
C LYS A 314 -6.85 -27.23 -11.43
N TYR A 315 -6.07 -26.32 -10.85
CA TYR A 315 -6.55 -25.31 -9.90
C TYR A 315 -6.67 -23.91 -10.49
N ALA A 316 -5.73 -23.53 -11.37
CA ALA A 316 -5.68 -22.23 -12.02
C ALA A 316 -6.25 -22.31 -13.44
N ARG A 317 -6.87 -21.21 -13.89
CA ARG A 317 -7.37 -21.02 -15.25
C ARG A 317 -6.36 -20.32 -16.16
N GLY A 318 -5.44 -19.56 -15.57
CA GLY A 318 -4.43 -18.76 -16.29
C GLY A 318 -4.90 -17.37 -16.68
N THR A 319 -6.15 -17.05 -16.39
CA THR A 319 -6.74 -15.72 -16.57
C THR A 319 -6.87 -14.95 -15.26
N GLU A 320 -6.38 -15.50 -14.15
CA GLU A 320 -6.48 -14.87 -12.84
C GLU A 320 -5.68 -13.57 -12.77
N ASP A 321 -6.32 -12.51 -12.26
CA ASP A 321 -5.60 -11.32 -11.82
C ASP A 321 -4.75 -11.62 -10.56
N ALA A 322 -3.85 -10.70 -10.19
CA ALA A 322 -2.96 -10.90 -9.04
C ALA A 322 -3.69 -11.15 -7.71
N PHE A 323 -4.87 -10.57 -7.50
CA PHE A 323 -5.68 -10.78 -6.31
C PHE A 323 -6.42 -12.12 -6.33
N GLU A 324 -6.91 -12.53 -7.49
CA GLU A 324 -7.51 -13.84 -7.72
C GLU A 324 -6.50 -14.96 -7.46
N LYS A 325 -5.26 -14.82 -7.95
CA LYS A 325 -4.19 -15.78 -7.66
C LYS A 325 -3.98 -15.96 -6.16
N ILE A 326 -3.93 -14.87 -5.39
CA ILE A 326 -3.78 -14.94 -3.93
C ILE A 326 -4.98 -15.60 -3.26
N ARG A 327 -6.21 -15.25 -3.67
CA ARG A 327 -7.43 -15.85 -3.12
C ARG A 327 -7.45 -17.36 -3.38
N LEU A 328 -7.09 -17.78 -4.60
CA LEU A 328 -6.95 -19.19 -4.98
C LEU A 328 -5.94 -19.89 -4.09
N VAL A 329 -4.70 -19.37 -4.02
CA VAL A 329 -3.61 -19.98 -3.24
C VAL A 329 -3.99 -20.09 -1.77
N ARG A 330 -4.56 -19.05 -1.16
CA ARG A 330 -5.01 -19.10 0.25
C ARG A 330 -6.07 -20.18 0.47
N ARG A 331 -7.06 -20.28 -0.41
CA ARG A 331 -8.10 -21.30 -0.32
C ARG A 331 -7.52 -22.71 -0.37
N ILE A 332 -6.54 -22.95 -1.24
CA ILE A 332 -5.89 -24.27 -1.34
C ILE A 332 -5.02 -24.55 -0.12
N ILE A 333 -4.21 -23.59 0.34
CA ILE A 333 -3.43 -23.74 1.58
C ILE A 333 -4.34 -24.05 2.77
N THR A 334 -5.51 -23.40 2.89
CA THR A 334 -6.47 -23.68 3.97
C THR A 334 -7.07 -25.07 3.91
N LYS A 335 -7.15 -25.71 2.73
CA LYS A 335 -7.56 -27.12 2.63
C LYS A 335 -6.42 -28.10 2.92
N CYS A 336 -5.19 -27.65 2.71
CA CYS A 336 -3.98 -28.45 2.93
C CYS A 336 -3.53 -28.47 4.40
N ASN A 337 -3.76 -27.38 5.13
CA ASN A 337 -3.54 -27.28 6.58
C ASN A 337 -4.77 -27.80 7.32
#